data_AF-A0A1Y1HQ94-F1
#
_entry.id   AF-A0A1Y1HQ94-F1
#
_cell.length_a   1.000
_cell.length_b   1.000
_cell.length_c   1.000
_cell.angle_alpha   90.00
_cell.angle_beta   90.00
_cell.angle_gamma   90.00
#
_symmetry.space_group_name_H-M   'P 1'
#
loop_
_entity.id
_entity.type
_entity.pdbx_description
1 polymer ?
#
loop_
_entity_poly.entity_id
_entity_poly.type
_entity_poly.pdbx_seq_one_letter_code
_entity_poly.pdbx_strand_id
1 'polypeptide(L)'
;MLSAAEAQHTSSPLEVSIAGPAAAQWYRTVHLLLRRNLGGAPFLPKNHQKISHHSECLVRAGAYDSPECSQPQTRRWERPVNVETCGAVNVDNGKSSLLTRGAQGVATVLCTAALLMGSPGIAYGAERGAFVRPERNGPIIDGASIIPDGREGELANGLAEFADQTGWKIRIVTRNGPGSFPSGNEVRSVWNLDSRTIVVIDDVSAPNVLNFNTGDGVREKLPRQFFTELQSRFGNQFYIAEEGNAKALMETVGALRDCLGRDKGCRFVPGLVDDLYFLTLACSVAAGAVFGFSARVPLSGRVNNQLTWILTFAPLWAFLLVSFGILPVTSRTTELEPLLKNGAAFLAAGAAVYLTPILGEPELPFSRTGPRVEPDDDEE
;
A
#
# COMPACT_ATOMS: atom_id res chain seq x y z
N MET A 1 -1.46 -45.19 31.83
CA MET A 1 -2.59 -44.65 31.06
C MET A 1 -2.10 -43.40 30.34
N LEU A 2 -1.54 -43.61 29.15
CA LEU A 2 -1.23 -42.58 28.16
C LEU A 2 -2.37 -42.61 27.14
N SER A 3 -2.84 -41.45 26.68
CA SER A 3 -3.52 -41.36 25.39
C SER A 3 -3.21 -40.00 24.77
N ALA A 4 -2.63 -40.09 23.57
CA ALA A 4 -2.28 -39.00 22.69
C ALA A 4 -3.51 -38.57 21.88
N ALA A 5 -3.57 -37.29 21.50
CA ALA A 5 -4.40 -36.83 20.40
C ALA A 5 -3.59 -35.81 19.59
N GLU A 6 -3.13 -36.27 18.43
CA GLU A 6 -2.56 -35.51 17.33
C GLU A 6 -3.56 -34.50 16.75
N ALA A 7 -3.12 -33.26 16.53
CA ALA A 7 -3.80 -32.29 15.69
C ALA A 7 -2.86 -31.90 14.53
N GLN A 8 -3.31 -32.20 13.33
CA GLN A 8 -2.58 -32.07 12.06
C GLN A 8 -2.46 -30.60 11.64
N HIS A 9 -1.22 -30.15 11.41
CA HIS A 9 -0.88 -28.90 10.75
C HIS A 9 -0.97 -29.12 9.22
N THR A 10 -1.94 -28.49 8.56
CA THR A 10 -1.98 -28.37 7.10
C THR A 10 -1.54 -26.96 6.69
N SER A 11 -0.27 -26.83 6.34
CA SER A 11 0.29 -25.63 5.70
C SER A 11 0.10 -25.72 4.19
N SER A 12 -0.73 -24.85 3.62
CA SER A 12 -0.76 -24.55 2.19
C SER A 12 0.12 -23.32 1.91
N PRO A 13 0.98 -23.31 0.88
CA PRO A 13 1.81 -22.15 0.54
C PRO A 13 1.03 -21.15 -0.32
N LEU A 14 0.93 -19.90 0.13
CA LEU A 14 0.49 -18.77 -0.69
C LEU A 14 1.71 -18.17 -1.41
N GLU A 15 1.78 -18.34 -2.72
CA GLU A 15 2.65 -17.55 -3.59
C GLU A 15 2.12 -16.12 -3.67
N VAL A 16 2.82 -15.18 -3.02
CA VAL A 16 2.58 -13.75 -3.16
C VAL A 16 3.54 -13.21 -4.23
N SER A 17 3.01 -12.96 -5.42
CA SER A 17 3.69 -12.20 -6.47
C SER A 17 3.29 -10.73 -6.37
N ILE A 18 3.96 -9.95 -5.54
CA ILE A 18 3.83 -8.49 -5.52
C ILE A 18 5.22 -7.86 -5.35
N ALA A 19 5.86 -7.53 -6.46
CA ALA A 19 6.97 -6.57 -6.49
C ALA A 19 6.94 -5.83 -7.82
N GLY A 20 6.59 -4.54 -7.79
CA GLY A 20 6.74 -3.65 -8.94
C GLY A 20 8.21 -3.56 -9.40
N PRO A 21 8.46 -3.06 -10.63
CA PRO A 21 9.78 -3.12 -11.28
C PRO A 21 10.91 -2.45 -10.47
N ALA A 22 10.59 -1.46 -9.64
CA ALA A 22 11.56 -0.80 -8.75
C ALA A 22 11.99 -1.66 -7.54
N ALA A 23 11.06 -2.40 -6.95
CA ALA A 23 11.34 -3.30 -5.82
C ALA A 23 12.14 -4.54 -6.28
N ALA A 24 11.83 -5.07 -7.47
CA ALA A 24 12.57 -6.16 -8.09
C ALA A 24 14.03 -5.77 -8.43
N GLN A 25 14.26 -4.51 -8.81
CA GLN A 25 15.59 -3.99 -9.12
C GLN A 25 16.44 -3.77 -7.87
N TRP A 26 15.83 -3.35 -6.76
CA TRP A 26 16.51 -3.24 -5.48
C TRP A 26 16.87 -4.62 -4.91
N TYR A 27 15.94 -5.59 -4.97
CA TYR A 27 16.18 -6.97 -4.54
C TYR A 27 17.30 -7.65 -5.33
N ARG A 28 17.36 -7.46 -6.66
CA ARG A 28 18.45 -7.98 -7.50
C ARG A 28 19.80 -7.37 -7.14
N THR A 29 19.84 -6.08 -6.82
CA THR A 29 21.08 -5.38 -6.46
C THR A 29 21.61 -5.87 -5.11
N VAL A 30 20.72 -6.00 -4.11
CA VAL A 30 21.08 -6.52 -2.79
C VAL A 30 21.49 -7.99 -2.83
N HIS A 31 20.77 -8.81 -3.61
CA HIS A 31 21.09 -10.23 -3.78
C HIS A 31 22.41 -10.46 -4.55
N LEU A 32 22.76 -9.58 -5.51
CA LEU A 32 24.05 -9.62 -6.21
C LEU A 32 25.21 -9.18 -5.30
N LEU A 33 24.97 -8.21 -4.40
CA LEU A 33 25.96 -7.77 -3.41
C LEU A 33 26.22 -8.85 -2.34
N LEU A 34 25.18 -9.57 -1.92
CA LEU A 34 25.32 -10.70 -0.99
C LEU A 34 26.04 -11.90 -1.62
N ARG A 35 25.78 -12.20 -2.91
CA ARG A 35 26.43 -13.29 -3.63
C ARG A 35 27.94 -13.09 -3.85
N ARG A 36 28.40 -11.84 -3.87
CA ARG A 36 29.80 -11.50 -4.11
C ARG A 36 30.68 -11.61 -2.85
N ASN A 37 30.08 -11.61 -1.66
CA ASN A 37 30.78 -11.69 -0.38
C ASN A 37 30.68 -13.07 0.32
N LEU A 38 29.73 -13.92 -0.07
CA LEU A 38 29.57 -15.26 0.51
C LEU A 38 29.70 -16.29 -0.61
N GLY A 39 30.91 -16.83 -0.77
CA GLY A 39 31.17 -17.95 -1.68
C GLY A 39 30.37 -19.18 -1.26
N GLY A 40 29.38 -19.56 -2.06
CA GLY A 40 28.55 -20.76 -1.84
C GLY A 40 27.76 -21.15 -3.10
N ALA A 41 27.83 -22.44 -3.44
CA ALA A 41 27.36 -23.07 -4.68
C ALA A 41 25.82 -23.14 -4.84
N PRO A 42 25.27 -23.43 -6.04
CA PRO A 42 23.88 -23.18 -6.37
C PRO A 42 22.94 -24.33 -5.97
N PHE A 43 21.80 -24.00 -5.38
CA PHE A 43 20.61 -24.85 -5.37
C PHE A 43 19.72 -24.44 -6.55
N LEU A 44 19.59 -25.31 -7.55
CA LEU A 44 18.62 -25.17 -8.64
C LEU A 44 17.42 -26.09 -8.35
N PRO A 45 16.18 -25.58 -8.31
CA PRO A 45 15.02 -26.43 -8.49
C PRO A 45 14.83 -26.77 -9.99
N LYS A 46 14.54 -28.04 -10.24
CA LYS A 46 14.26 -28.62 -11.57
C LYS A 46 12.92 -28.15 -12.13
N ASN A 47 12.91 -27.93 -13.45
CA ASN A 47 11.81 -28.07 -14.40
C ASN A 47 10.54 -27.22 -14.25
N HIS A 48 10.38 -26.28 -15.20
CA HIS A 48 9.10 -26.05 -15.86
C HIS A 48 9.17 -26.57 -17.30
N GLN A 49 8.31 -27.53 -17.64
CA GLN A 49 7.89 -27.74 -19.02
C GLN A 49 6.50 -28.37 -19.05
N LYS A 50 5.45 -27.55 -19.17
CA LYS A 50 4.42 -27.66 -20.21
C LYS A 50 3.31 -26.63 -20.00
N ILE A 51 3.16 -25.81 -21.01
CA ILE A 51 1.95 -25.03 -21.30
C ILE A 51 0.96 -26.00 -21.94
N SER A 52 -0.28 -26.02 -21.45
CA SER A 52 -1.44 -26.34 -22.29
C SER A 52 -2.67 -25.60 -21.77
N HIS A 53 -3.22 -24.75 -22.64
CA HIS A 53 -4.60 -24.30 -22.59
C HIS A 53 -5.55 -25.50 -22.52
N HIS A 54 -6.63 -25.39 -21.73
CA HIS A 54 -7.98 -25.65 -22.26
C HIS A 54 -9.06 -25.03 -21.36
N SER A 55 -9.99 -24.37 -22.04
CA SER A 55 -11.27 -23.85 -21.59
C SER A 55 -12.26 -24.95 -21.20
N GLU A 56 -13.07 -24.61 -20.20
CA GLU A 56 -14.45 -25.00 -19.84
C GLU A 56 -15.20 -26.20 -20.46
N CYS A 57 -16.11 -26.69 -19.61
CA CYS A 57 -17.40 -27.35 -19.86
C CYS A 57 -17.54 -28.86 -19.61
N LEU A 58 -18.37 -29.13 -18.60
CA LEU A 58 -19.22 -30.31 -18.41
C LEU A 58 -19.93 -30.73 -19.71
N VAL A 59 -20.01 -32.05 -19.95
CA VAL A 59 -21.25 -32.84 -20.17
C VAL A 59 -20.89 -34.26 -20.67
N ARG A 60 -21.28 -35.25 -19.85
CA ARG A 60 -21.87 -36.58 -20.14
C ARG A 60 -21.55 -37.36 -21.44
N ALA A 61 -21.12 -38.61 -21.20
CA ALA A 61 -21.50 -39.89 -21.84
C ALA A 61 -21.03 -40.26 -23.28
N GLY A 62 -20.49 -41.49 -23.40
CA GLY A 62 -20.73 -42.36 -24.56
C GLY A 62 -19.56 -42.67 -25.50
N ALA A 63 -18.84 -43.76 -25.20
CA ALA A 63 -18.48 -44.90 -26.06
C ALA A 63 -18.24 -44.75 -27.60
N TYR A 64 -17.17 -45.45 -28.05
CA TYR A 64 -16.86 -46.07 -29.36
C TYR A 64 -15.98 -45.36 -30.42
N ASP A 65 -14.85 -46.04 -30.69
CA ASP A 65 -14.05 -46.27 -31.91
C ASP A 65 -13.54 -45.14 -32.85
N SER A 66 -12.23 -45.23 -33.12
CA SER A 66 -11.43 -44.62 -34.23
C SER A 66 -11.57 -45.44 -35.53
N PRO A 67 -10.86 -45.21 -36.68
CA PRO A 67 -9.74 -44.26 -36.96
C PRO A 67 -9.71 -43.58 -38.37
N GLU A 68 -8.55 -42.94 -38.67
CA GLU A 68 -7.95 -42.53 -39.97
C GLU A 68 -8.17 -41.06 -40.42
N CYS A 69 -7.22 -40.31 -40.99
CA CYS A 69 -5.84 -40.56 -41.44
C CYS A 69 -5.06 -39.22 -41.63
N SER A 70 -3.72 -39.30 -41.50
CA SER A 70 -2.66 -38.56 -42.23
C SER A 70 -2.61 -37.00 -42.33
N GLN A 71 -1.48 -36.42 -41.85
CA GLN A 71 -0.90 -35.16 -42.36
C GLN A 71 0.07 -35.42 -43.54
N PRO A 72 0.54 -34.41 -44.33
CA PRO A 72 1.72 -33.59 -43.93
C PRO A 72 1.83 -32.14 -44.50
N GLN A 73 2.56 -31.25 -43.76
CA GLN A 73 3.61 -30.29 -44.19
C GLN A 73 3.37 -29.28 -45.35
N THR A 74 3.71 -27.98 -45.38
CA THR A 74 4.71 -27.10 -44.71
C THR A 74 4.45 -25.60 -45.06
N ARG A 75 5.15 -24.68 -44.36
CA ARG A 75 5.49 -23.24 -44.65
C ARG A 75 4.34 -22.22 -44.54
N ARG A 76 4.36 -21.28 -43.58
CA ARG A 76 5.23 -20.08 -43.38
C ARG A 76 4.86 -18.91 -44.32
N TRP A 77 4.55 -17.78 -43.67
CA TRP A 77 4.40 -16.40 -44.12
C TRP A 77 2.96 -15.89 -44.32
N GLU A 78 2.67 -14.85 -43.52
CA GLU A 78 1.96 -13.62 -43.91
C GLU A 78 0.45 -13.71 -44.24
N ARG A 79 -0.35 -13.04 -43.39
CA ARG A 79 -1.68 -12.51 -43.75
C ARG A 79 -1.52 -11.61 -44.99
N PRO A 80 -2.54 -11.36 -45.85
CA PRO A 80 -3.98 -11.42 -45.57
C PRO A 80 -4.82 -11.99 -46.76
N VAL A 81 -6.14 -11.78 -46.68
CA VAL A 81 -7.06 -11.51 -47.80
C VAL A 81 -8.00 -12.65 -48.24
N ASN A 82 -9.29 -12.31 -48.10
CA ASN A 82 -10.47 -12.55 -48.94
C ASN A 82 -10.58 -13.84 -49.75
N VAL A 83 -11.71 -14.51 -49.50
CA VAL A 83 -12.43 -15.28 -50.51
C VAL A 83 -12.99 -14.30 -51.55
N GLU A 84 -12.44 -14.40 -52.74
CA GLU A 84 -12.88 -13.79 -54.00
C GLU A 84 -14.28 -14.29 -54.40
N THR A 85 -15.25 -13.38 -54.57
CA THR A 85 -15.73 -12.75 -55.82
C THR A 85 -16.72 -13.57 -56.66
N CYS A 86 -17.75 -12.87 -57.16
CA CYS A 86 -18.03 -12.69 -58.58
C CYS A 86 -19.12 -11.59 -58.70
N GLY A 87 -19.00 -10.51 -59.48
CA GLY A 87 -17.94 -10.09 -60.38
C GLY A 87 -18.23 -8.70 -60.99
N ALA A 88 -17.14 -8.06 -61.39
CA ALA A 88 -16.98 -7.02 -62.42
C ALA A 88 -17.89 -5.77 -62.43
N VAL A 89 -17.29 -4.63 -62.06
CA VAL A 89 -17.63 -3.31 -62.63
C VAL A 89 -16.42 -2.81 -63.40
N ASN A 90 -16.62 -2.61 -64.70
CA ASN A 90 -15.66 -2.02 -65.63
C ASN A 90 -15.77 -0.49 -65.55
N VAL A 91 -14.65 0.22 -65.46
CA VAL A 91 -14.60 1.68 -65.53
C VAL A 91 -14.14 2.05 -66.93
N ASP A 92 -15.03 2.66 -67.71
CA ASP A 92 -14.68 3.31 -68.97
C ASP A 92 -15.08 4.78 -68.98
N ASN A 93 -14.25 5.53 -69.69
CA ASN A 93 -14.13 6.98 -69.74
C ASN A 93 -15.37 7.73 -70.25
N GLY A 94 -15.50 8.99 -69.82
CA GLY A 94 -15.98 10.05 -70.71
C GLY A 94 -17.25 10.80 -70.31
N LYS A 95 -17.05 12.05 -69.87
CA LYS A 95 -17.80 13.27 -70.20
C LYS A 95 -19.34 13.29 -70.06
N SER A 96 -19.76 14.27 -69.26
CA SER A 96 -21.06 14.97 -69.23
C SER A 96 -22.26 14.14 -68.76
N SER A 97 -23.16 14.62 -67.91
CA SER A 97 -23.72 15.96 -67.82
C SER A 97 -24.22 16.26 -66.40
N LEU A 98 -24.10 17.54 -66.01
CA LEU A 98 -24.77 18.14 -64.87
C LEU A 98 -26.28 17.89 -64.99
N LEU A 99 -26.94 17.25 -64.00
CA LEU A 99 -28.35 17.50 -63.65
C LEU A 99 -28.94 16.65 -62.49
N THR A 100 -28.14 15.98 -61.66
CA THR A 100 -28.70 15.11 -60.59
C THR A 100 -27.99 15.24 -59.23
N ARG A 101 -27.86 16.47 -58.71
CA ARG A 101 -27.41 16.74 -57.32
C ARG A 101 -28.43 17.55 -56.50
N GLY A 102 -29.71 17.20 -56.57
CA GLY A 102 -30.78 17.90 -55.81
C GLY A 102 -31.54 17.09 -54.77
N ALA A 103 -31.46 15.74 -54.77
CA ALA A 103 -32.43 14.91 -54.04
C ALA A 103 -31.86 13.99 -52.94
N GLN A 104 -30.54 14.00 -52.71
CA GLN A 104 -29.91 13.10 -51.71
C GLN A 104 -29.45 13.81 -50.42
N GLY A 105 -29.75 15.10 -50.26
CA GLY A 105 -29.32 15.88 -49.09
C GLY A 105 -30.29 15.93 -47.91
N VAL A 106 -31.53 15.47 -48.07
CA VAL A 106 -32.59 15.65 -47.05
C VAL A 106 -32.86 14.39 -46.21
N ALA A 107 -32.54 13.19 -46.73
CA ALA A 107 -32.83 11.93 -46.04
C ALA A 107 -31.82 11.56 -44.94
N THR A 108 -30.58 12.07 -44.98
CA THR A 108 -29.51 11.71 -44.04
C THR A 108 -29.47 12.58 -42.77
N VAL A 109 -30.14 13.73 -42.74
CA VAL A 109 -30.20 14.62 -41.56
C VAL A 109 -31.34 14.24 -40.60
N LEU A 110 -32.40 13.61 -41.10
CA LEU A 110 -33.53 13.19 -40.26
C LEU A 110 -33.27 11.90 -39.47
N CYS A 111 -32.42 11.00 -39.97
CA CYS A 111 -32.07 9.76 -39.25
C CYS A 111 -31.06 9.97 -38.10
N THR A 112 -30.25 11.03 -38.11
CA THR A 112 -29.32 11.32 -37.01
C THR A 112 -29.97 12.07 -35.84
N ALA A 113 -31.09 12.78 -36.06
CA ALA A 113 -31.85 13.43 -34.99
C ALA A 113 -32.68 12.44 -34.14
N ALA A 114 -33.12 11.33 -34.72
CA ALA A 114 -33.93 10.32 -34.01
C ALA A 114 -33.12 9.44 -33.03
N LEU A 115 -31.79 9.44 -33.11
CA LEU A 115 -30.91 8.70 -32.19
C LEU A 115 -30.49 9.51 -30.95
N LEU A 116 -30.91 10.77 -30.82
CA LEU A 116 -30.61 11.63 -29.66
C LEU A 116 -31.79 11.82 -28.69
N MET A 117 -32.94 11.21 -28.95
CA MET A 117 -34.14 11.32 -28.09
C MET A 117 -34.73 9.93 -27.83
N GLY A 118 -34.13 9.14 -26.94
CA GLY A 118 -34.72 7.83 -26.62
C GLY A 118 -33.84 6.92 -25.78
N SER A 119 -33.47 7.33 -24.58
CA SER A 119 -33.24 6.37 -23.50
C SER A 119 -34.15 6.77 -22.35
N PRO A 120 -35.25 6.06 -22.08
CA PRO A 120 -35.87 6.15 -20.77
C PRO A 120 -34.81 5.64 -19.79
N GLY A 121 -34.24 6.54 -19.00
CA GLY A 121 -33.46 6.14 -17.85
C GLY A 121 -34.36 5.28 -16.99
N ILE A 122 -34.07 3.98 -16.90
CA ILE A 122 -34.63 3.13 -15.87
C ILE A 122 -34.08 3.68 -14.57
N ALA A 123 -34.88 4.52 -13.91
CA ALA A 123 -34.68 4.82 -12.51
C ALA A 123 -34.90 3.50 -11.79
N TYR A 124 -33.81 2.89 -11.31
CA TYR A 124 -33.91 1.89 -10.26
C TYR A 124 -34.54 2.62 -9.06
N GLY A 125 -35.86 2.49 -8.92
CA GLY A 125 -36.52 2.77 -7.66
C GLY A 125 -35.95 1.78 -6.67
N ALA A 126 -34.96 2.20 -5.90
CA ALA A 126 -34.59 1.47 -4.69
C ALA A 126 -35.86 1.39 -3.85
N GLU A 127 -36.45 0.20 -3.77
CA GLU A 127 -37.50 -0.07 -2.82
C GLU A 127 -36.97 0.37 -1.46
N ARG A 128 -37.63 1.37 -0.86
CA ARG A 128 -37.34 1.78 0.51
C ARG A 128 -37.75 0.59 1.38
N GLY A 129 -36.79 -0.30 1.64
CA GLY A 129 -36.93 -1.35 2.63
C GLY A 129 -37.51 -0.73 3.88
N ALA A 130 -38.61 -1.30 4.37
CA ALA A 130 -39.36 -0.79 5.50
C ALA A 130 -38.40 -0.51 6.65
N PHE A 131 -38.15 0.77 6.87
CA PHE A 131 -37.13 1.23 7.79
C PHE A 131 -37.58 0.97 9.22
N VAL A 132 -36.87 0.09 9.91
CA VAL A 132 -36.90 0.03 11.37
C VAL A 132 -36.33 1.37 11.84
N ARG A 133 -37.22 2.24 12.34
CA ARG A 133 -36.83 3.49 13.01
C ARG A 133 -35.77 3.12 14.05
N PRO A 134 -34.59 3.77 14.08
CA PRO A 134 -33.56 3.40 15.03
C PRO A 134 -34.18 3.56 16.41
N GLU A 135 -33.93 2.60 17.30
CA GLU A 135 -34.25 2.81 18.70
C GLU A 135 -33.58 4.13 19.11
N ARG A 136 -34.39 5.15 19.41
CA ARG A 136 -34.00 6.57 19.37
C ARG A 136 -32.82 6.95 20.28
N ASN A 137 -32.33 6.03 21.10
CA ASN A 137 -31.39 6.31 22.17
C ASN A 137 -30.07 5.53 22.08
N GLY A 138 -29.95 4.53 21.19
CA GLY A 138 -28.73 3.70 21.07
C GLY A 138 -27.51 4.47 20.55
N PRO A 139 -26.27 4.07 20.87
CA PRO A 139 -25.06 4.71 20.35
C PRO A 139 -24.73 4.32 18.90
N ILE A 140 -25.41 3.32 18.33
CA ILE A 140 -25.12 2.73 17.03
C ILE A 140 -26.38 2.76 16.15
N ILE A 141 -26.20 3.08 14.87
CA ILE A 141 -27.16 2.89 13.79
C ILE A 141 -26.43 2.10 12.70
N ASP A 142 -26.66 0.78 12.64
CA ASP A 142 -26.05 -0.08 11.62
C ASP A 142 -26.94 -0.19 10.36
N GLY A 143 -26.91 0.85 9.52
CA GLY A 143 -27.70 0.88 8.27
C GLY A 143 -27.10 0.05 7.13
N ALA A 144 -25.84 -0.35 7.23
CA ALA A 144 -25.13 -1.16 6.23
C ALA A 144 -24.92 -2.63 6.64
N SER A 145 -25.35 -3.02 7.85
CA SER A 145 -25.17 -4.37 8.40
C SER A 145 -23.71 -4.84 8.35
N ILE A 146 -22.77 -3.96 8.71
CA ILE A 146 -21.34 -4.29 8.71
C ILE A 146 -20.87 -4.81 10.07
N ILE A 147 -21.64 -4.56 11.14
CA ILE A 147 -21.32 -5.04 12.48
C ILE A 147 -21.99 -6.42 12.64
N PRO A 148 -21.24 -7.48 12.96
CA PRO A 148 -21.84 -8.80 13.11
C PRO A 148 -22.89 -8.85 14.23
N ASP A 149 -24.01 -9.51 13.94
CA ASP A 149 -25.10 -9.78 14.89
C ASP A 149 -24.54 -10.52 16.12
N GLY A 150 -24.45 -9.83 17.25
CA GLY A 150 -23.85 -10.32 18.49
C GLY A 150 -22.70 -9.45 19.02
N ARG A 151 -21.96 -8.76 18.15
CA ARG A 151 -20.94 -7.77 18.57
C ARG A 151 -21.51 -6.37 18.77
N GLU A 152 -22.65 -6.06 18.14
CA GLU A 152 -23.27 -4.75 18.26
C GLU A 152 -23.65 -4.42 19.72
N GLY A 153 -24.23 -5.38 20.45
CA GLY A 153 -24.59 -5.19 21.86
C GLY A 153 -23.38 -4.95 22.75
N GLU A 154 -22.30 -5.72 22.56
CA GLU A 154 -21.03 -5.53 23.28
C GLU A 154 -20.42 -4.16 22.99
N LEU A 155 -20.39 -3.75 21.72
CA LEU A 155 -19.90 -2.45 21.31
C LEU A 155 -20.76 -1.33 21.89
N ALA A 156 -22.09 -1.45 21.82
CA ALA A 156 -23.01 -0.45 22.37
C ALA A 156 -22.84 -0.29 23.88
N ASN A 157 -22.74 -1.40 24.62
CA ASN A 157 -22.48 -1.37 26.06
C ASN A 157 -21.13 -0.74 26.39
N GLY A 158 -20.07 -1.11 25.66
CA GLY A 158 -18.74 -0.52 25.85
C GLY A 158 -18.68 0.97 25.53
N LEU A 159 -19.47 1.45 24.57
CA LEU A 159 -19.60 2.88 24.27
C LEU A 159 -20.39 3.64 25.34
N ALA A 160 -21.45 3.03 25.89
CA ALA A 160 -22.22 3.61 26.99
C ALA A 160 -21.37 3.73 28.26
N GLU A 161 -20.69 2.64 28.66
CA GLU A 161 -19.78 2.64 29.80
C GLU A 161 -18.66 3.67 29.64
N PHE A 162 -18.05 3.76 28.45
CA PHE A 162 -17.03 4.76 28.17
C PHE A 162 -17.57 6.20 28.31
N ALA A 163 -18.81 6.45 27.87
CA ALA A 163 -19.45 7.75 28.01
C ALA A 163 -19.73 8.09 29.47
N ASP A 164 -20.14 7.13 30.28
CA ASP A 164 -20.38 7.32 31.72
C ASP A 164 -19.09 7.60 32.49
N GLN A 165 -17.99 6.92 32.14
CA GLN A 165 -16.69 7.08 32.81
C GLN A 165 -15.99 8.38 32.42
N THR A 166 -16.03 8.77 31.14
CA THR A 166 -15.19 9.85 30.62
C THR A 166 -15.97 11.13 30.28
N GLY A 167 -17.29 11.02 30.16
CA GLY A 167 -18.17 12.09 29.68
C GLY A 167 -18.06 12.36 28.17
N TRP A 168 -17.34 11.52 27.40
CA TRP A 168 -17.23 11.62 25.94
C TRP A 168 -18.11 10.60 25.25
N LYS A 169 -18.90 11.03 24.26
CA LYS A 169 -19.86 10.17 23.56
C LYS A 169 -19.37 9.85 22.16
N ILE A 170 -19.21 8.58 21.85
CA ILE A 170 -18.94 8.11 20.49
C ILE A 170 -20.24 7.51 19.94
N ARG A 171 -20.63 7.97 18.76
CA ARG A 171 -21.81 7.51 18.04
C ARG A 171 -21.38 6.94 16.71
N ILE A 172 -21.99 5.85 16.27
CA ILE A 172 -21.62 5.14 15.05
C ILE A 172 -22.80 5.09 14.11
N VAL A 173 -22.58 5.48 12.86
CA VAL A 173 -23.55 5.39 11.77
C VAL A 173 -22.90 4.64 10.63
N THR A 174 -23.48 3.52 10.23
CA THR A 174 -23.06 2.80 9.02
C THR A 174 -24.12 2.98 7.94
N ARG A 175 -23.70 3.12 6.69
CA ARG A 175 -24.61 3.33 5.56
C ARG A 175 -24.00 2.86 4.23
N ASN A 176 -24.84 2.73 3.22
CA ASN A 176 -24.44 2.25 1.90
C ASN A 176 -24.82 3.26 0.81
N GLY A 177 -24.03 4.34 0.71
CA GLY A 177 -24.12 5.30 -0.39
C GLY A 177 -24.98 6.54 -0.13
N PRO A 178 -24.83 7.56 -0.99
CA PRO A 178 -25.56 8.82 -0.87
C PRO A 178 -27.06 8.58 -1.07
N GLY A 179 -27.85 8.91 -0.05
CA GLY A 179 -29.31 8.68 -0.03
C GLY A 179 -29.74 7.48 0.81
N SER A 180 -28.80 6.67 1.31
CA SER A 180 -29.08 5.74 2.40
C SER A 180 -29.18 6.49 3.74
N PHE A 181 -30.12 6.05 4.58
CA PHE A 181 -30.42 6.65 5.88
C PHE A 181 -29.36 6.24 6.92
N PRO A 182 -29.05 7.07 7.94
CA PRO A 182 -29.53 8.43 8.21
C PRO A 182 -28.75 9.53 7.47
N SER A 183 -29.46 10.55 7.00
CA SER A 183 -28.83 11.80 6.57
C SER A 183 -28.21 12.53 7.76
N GLY A 184 -27.20 13.38 7.53
CA GLY A 184 -26.51 14.09 8.62
C GLY A 184 -27.42 14.97 9.49
N ASN A 185 -28.53 15.47 8.94
CA ASN A 185 -29.53 16.25 9.67
C ASN A 185 -30.42 15.36 10.55
N GLU A 186 -30.74 14.14 10.09
CA GLU A 186 -31.50 13.16 10.87
C GLU A 186 -30.67 12.61 12.03
N VAL A 187 -29.38 12.37 11.82
CA VAL A 187 -28.46 12.00 12.91
C VAL A 187 -28.46 13.07 14.01
N ARG A 188 -28.42 14.36 13.63
CA ARG A 188 -28.44 15.48 14.57
C ARG A 188 -29.74 15.56 15.38
N SER A 189 -30.89 15.34 14.73
CA SER A 189 -32.19 15.41 15.39
C SER A 189 -32.46 14.20 16.29
N VAL A 190 -31.87 13.05 15.99
CA VAL A 190 -32.01 11.83 16.81
C VAL A 190 -31.13 11.89 18.06
N TRP A 191 -29.87 12.33 17.96
CA TRP A 191 -28.90 12.18 19.06
C TRP A 191 -28.57 13.42 19.89
N ASN A 192 -29.23 14.57 19.65
CA ASN A 192 -28.97 15.82 20.35
C ASN A 192 -27.47 16.06 20.60
N LEU A 193 -26.70 16.14 19.52
CA LEU A 193 -25.23 16.14 19.55
C LEU A 193 -24.71 17.32 20.39
N ASP A 194 -23.91 17.00 21.41
CA ASP A 194 -23.25 17.98 22.27
C ASP A 194 -21.79 18.24 21.84
N SER A 195 -21.11 19.17 22.51
CA SER A 195 -19.70 19.50 22.22
C SER A 195 -18.73 18.36 22.51
N ARG A 196 -19.14 17.33 23.28
CA ARG A 196 -18.36 16.15 23.66
C ARG A 196 -18.76 14.90 22.90
N THR A 197 -19.52 15.06 21.82
CA THR A 197 -19.97 13.96 20.98
C THR A 197 -19.16 13.92 19.69
N ILE A 198 -18.74 12.72 19.30
CA ILE A 198 -18.24 12.41 17.97
C ILE A 198 -19.18 11.41 17.30
N VAL A 199 -19.52 11.69 16.05
CA VAL A 199 -20.22 10.75 15.17
C VAL A 199 -19.23 10.22 14.15
N VAL A 200 -18.97 8.93 14.23
CA VAL A 200 -18.26 8.14 13.21
C VAL A 200 -19.28 7.71 12.17
N ILE A 201 -19.03 8.07 10.92
CA ILE A 201 -19.85 7.69 9.77
C ILE A 201 -19.01 6.73 8.93
N ASP A 202 -19.52 5.52 8.74
CA ASP A 202 -18.95 4.50 7.87
C ASP A 202 -19.86 4.36 6.63
N ASP A 203 -19.38 4.82 5.48
CA ASP A 203 -20.08 4.80 4.21
C ASP A 203 -19.35 3.87 3.24
N VAL A 204 -19.84 2.63 3.13
CA VAL A 204 -19.15 1.57 2.37
C VAL A 204 -19.07 1.86 0.86
N SER A 205 -19.85 2.82 0.36
CA SER A 205 -19.83 3.26 -1.05
C SER A 205 -18.82 4.37 -1.32
N ALA A 206 -18.26 5.00 -0.27
CA ALA A 206 -17.36 6.13 -0.43
C ALA A 206 -15.91 5.66 -0.70
N PRO A 207 -15.12 6.41 -1.50
CA PRO A 207 -13.71 6.09 -1.73
C PRO A 207 -12.86 6.05 -0.46
N ASN A 208 -13.26 6.87 0.53
CA ASN A 208 -12.83 6.72 1.91
C ASN A 208 -14.08 6.45 2.74
N VAL A 209 -14.16 5.26 3.33
CA VAL A 209 -15.38 4.81 3.99
C VAL A 209 -15.62 5.55 5.31
N LEU A 210 -14.58 6.09 5.94
CA LEU A 210 -14.71 6.76 7.24
C LEU A 210 -14.86 8.27 7.11
N ASN A 211 -15.85 8.82 7.81
CA ASN A 211 -16.06 10.25 7.98
C ASN A 211 -16.43 10.57 9.43
N PHE A 212 -16.16 11.80 9.87
CA PHE A 212 -16.31 12.20 11.26
C PHE A 212 -17.02 13.54 11.37
N ASN A 213 -18.11 13.58 12.14
CA ASN A 213 -18.68 14.82 12.65
C ASN A 213 -18.31 14.96 14.12
N THR A 214 -17.62 16.04 14.46
CA THR A 214 -17.09 16.28 15.80
C THR A 214 -17.75 17.49 16.45
N GLY A 215 -18.07 17.38 17.73
CA GLY A 215 -18.40 18.52 18.57
C GLY A 215 -17.16 19.38 18.86
N ASP A 216 -17.40 20.63 19.27
CA ASP A 216 -16.31 21.60 19.45
C ASP A 216 -15.27 21.17 20.50
N GLY A 217 -15.71 20.57 21.61
CA GLY A 217 -14.84 20.10 22.69
C GLY A 217 -13.99 18.89 22.28
N VAL A 218 -14.44 18.07 21.34
CA VAL A 218 -13.64 16.96 20.79
C VAL A 218 -12.41 17.49 20.08
N ARG A 219 -12.54 18.62 19.35
CA ARG A 219 -11.43 19.22 18.59
C ARG A 219 -10.34 19.84 19.48
N GLU A 220 -10.64 20.10 20.74
CA GLU A 220 -9.65 20.56 21.72
C GLU A 220 -8.71 19.42 22.15
N LYS A 221 -9.23 18.18 22.26
CA LYS A 221 -8.44 16.98 22.58
C LYS A 221 -7.81 16.30 21.36
N LEU A 222 -8.53 16.29 20.24
CA LEU A 222 -8.14 15.61 19.02
C LEU A 222 -8.04 16.62 17.87
N PRO A 223 -6.83 16.94 17.39
CA PRO A 223 -6.66 17.94 16.35
C PRO A 223 -7.17 17.42 15.00
N ARG A 224 -7.45 18.33 14.05
CA ARG A 224 -8.00 17.93 12.73
C ARG A 224 -7.13 16.90 12.00
N GLN A 225 -5.82 16.99 12.16
CA GLN A 225 -4.84 16.08 11.57
C GLN A 225 -5.04 14.63 12.04
N PHE A 226 -5.49 14.42 13.28
CA PHE A 226 -5.79 13.09 13.82
C PHE A 226 -6.89 12.40 13.03
N PHE A 227 -7.96 13.12 12.69
CA PHE A 227 -9.07 12.57 11.90
C PHE A 227 -8.67 12.28 10.45
N THR A 228 -7.88 13.17 9.84
CA THR A 228 -7.34 12.91 8.50
C THR A 228 -6.44 11.68 8.49
N GLU A 229 -5.65 11.47 9.55
CA GLU A 229 -4.84 10.26 9.72
C GLU A 229 -5.70 9.00 9.89
N LEU A 230 -6.76 9.04 10.70
CA LEU A 230 -7.71 7.91 10.84
C LEU A 230 -8.33 7.54 9.49
N GLN A 231 -8.82 8.52 8.73
CA GLN A 231 -9.38 8.29 7.40
C GLN A 231 -8.33 7.68 6.47
N SER A 232 -7.11 8.22 6.46
CA SER A 232 -6.06 7.70 5.58
C SER A 232 -5.59 6.31 5.98
N ARG A 233 -5.62 5.96 7.27
CA ARG A 233 -5.09 4.69 7.79
C ARG A 233 -6.10 3.55 7.70
N PHE A 234 -7.32 3.78 8.18
CA PHE A 234 -8.35 2.73 8.29
C PHE A 234 -9.47 2.87 7.27
N GLY A 235 -9.72 4.10 6.78
CA GLY A 235 -10.84 4.36 5.86
C GLY A 235 -10.49 4.23 4.39
N ASN A 236 -9.22 3.99 4.04
CA ASN A 236 -8.78 3.89 2.65
C ASN A 236 -9.16 2.53 2.03
N GLN A 237 -9.40 2.51 0.71
CA GLN A 237 -9.82 1.31 -0.01
C GLN A 237 -8.86 0.11 0.10
N PHE A 238 -7.54 0.34 0.27
CA PHE A 238 -6.56 -0.76 0.37
C PHE A 238 -6.72 -1.48 1.70
N TYR A 239 -6.79 -0.72 2.79
CA TYR A 239 -7.03 -1.27 4.12
C TYR A 239 -8.37 -2.01 4.18
N ILE A 240 -9.43 -1.43 3.61
CA ILE A 240 -10.75 -2.08 3.56
C ILE A 240 -10.74 -3.37 2.75
N ALA A 241 -9.99 -3.42 1.64
CA ALA A 241 -9.88 -4.62 0.83
C ALA A 241 -9.13 -5.76 1.53
N GLU A 242 -8.15 -5.43 2.38
CA GLU A 242 -7.33 -6.40 3.11
C GLU A 242 -7.98 -6.86 4.42
N GLU A 243 -8.53 -5.93 5.20
CA GLU A 243 -8.95 -6.16 6.59
C GLU A 243 -10.47 -6.15 6.78
N GLY A 244 -11.21 -5.55 5.85
CA GLY A 244 -12.66 -5.44 5.87
C GLY A 244 -13.19 -4.25 6.69
N ASN A 245 -14.41 -3.81 6.34
CA ASN A 245 -15.08 -2.65 6.94
C ASN A 245 -15.26 -2.79 8.46
N ALA A 246 -15.69 -3.97 8.93
CA ALA A 246 -15.92 -4.19 10.35
C ALA A 246 -14.65 -4.00 11.19
N LYS A 247 -13.48 -4.43 10.70
CA LYS A 247 -12.21 -4.27 11.40
C LYS A 247 -11.76 -2.80 11.39
N ALA A 248 -11.88 -2.12 10.24
CA ALA A 248 -11.58 -0.70 10.13
C ALA A 248 -12.39 0.17 11.11
N LEU A 249 -13.69 -0.10 11.23
CA LEU A 249 -14.56 0.58 12.18
C LEU A 249 -14.14 0.31 13.63
N MET A 250 -13.87 -0.95 13.98
CA MET A 250 -13.48 -1.32 15.34
C MET A 250 -12.13 -0.71 15.74
N GLU A 251 -11.13 -0.70 14.85
CA GLU A 251 -9.83 -0.06 15.11
C GLU A 251 -9.96 1.46 15.24
N THR A 252 -10.81 2.07 14.41
CA THR A 252 -11.11 3.50 14.51
C THR A 252 -11.77 3.85 15.85
N VAL A 253 -12.77 3.09 16.27
CA VAL A 253 -13.46 3.29 17.55
C VAL A 253 -12.51 3.03 18.73
N GLY A 254 -11.67 2.00 18.65
CA GLY A 254 -10.62 1.72 19.64
C GLY A 254 -9.67 2.89 19.80
N ALA A 255 -9.10 3.38 18.69
CA ALA A 255 -8.21 4.55 18.69
C ALA A 255 -8.88 5.81 19.26
N LEU A 256 -10.18 6.03 18.97
CA LEU A 256 -10.95 7.14 19.51
C LEU A 256 -11.15 7.01 21.03
N ARG A 257 -11.55 5.83 21.53
CA ARG A 257 -11.73 5.57 22.97
C ARG A 257 -10.42 5.80 23.72
N ASP A 258 -9.34 5.21 23.25
CA ASP A 258 -8.02 5.32 23.87
C ASP A 258 -7.55 6.77 23.96
N CYS A 259 -7.78 7.55 22.90
CA CYS A 259 -7.33 8.92 22.83
C CYS A 259 -8.22 9.90 23.60
N LEU A 260 -9.54 9.73 23.55
CA LEU A 260 -10.47 10.57 24.32
C LEU A 260 -10.39 10.30 25.83
N GLY A 261 -10.10 9.04 26.21
CA GLY A 261 -9.89 8.62 27.59
C GLY A 261 -8.65 9.20 28.26
N ARG A 262 -7.66 9.68 27.48
CA ARG A 262 -6.47 10.36 28.01
C ARG A 262 -6.78 11.81 28.39
N ASP A 263 -6.21 12.29 29.49
CA ASP A 263 -6.42 13.67 29.96
C ASP A 263 -6.10 14.72 28.89
N LYS A 264 -4.94 14.57 28.22
CA LYS A 264 -4.44 15.52 27.21
C LYS A 264 -4.89 15.22 25.78
N GLY A 265 -5.66 14.15 25.56
CA GLY A 265 -5.99 13.69 24.21
C GLY A 265 -4.79 13.05 23.48
N CYS A 266 -4.91 12.96 22.15
CA CYS A 266 -3.86 12.46 21.26
C CYS A 266 -3.59 13.45 20.14
N ARG A 267 -2.30 13.64 19.83
CA ARG A 267 -1.88 14.41 18.65
C ARG A 267 -1.84 13.58 17.37
N PHE A 268 -1.54 12.28 17.51
CA PHE A 268 -1.40 11.32 16.41
C PHE A 268 -2.20 10.06 16.72
N VAL A 269 -2.58 9.33 15.67
CA VAL A 269 -3.26 8.05 15.85
C VAL A 269 -2.29 7.02 16.46
N PRO A 270 -2.68 6.35 17.56
CA PRO A 270 -1.82 5.36 18.20
C PRO A 270 -1.53 4.18 17.27
N GLY A 271 -0.39 3.53 17.49
CA GLY A 271 0.08 2.42 16.68
C GLY A 271 1.05 2.86 15.58
N LEU A 272 2.01 1.97 15.30
CA LEU A 272 3.09 2.21 14.36
C LEU A 272 2.81 1.45 13.07
N VAL A 273 2.71 2.16 11.95
CA VAL A 273 2.56 1.55 10.63
C VAL A 273 3.90 0.95 10.21
N ASP A 274 3.87 -0.21 9.56
CA ASP A 274 5.08 -0.94 9.15
C ASP A 274 6.01 -0.08 8.29
N ASP A 275 5.47 0.64 7.29
CA ASP A 275 6.26 1.54 6.44
C ASP A 275 6.98 2.64 7.23
N LEU A 276 6.30 3.23 8.21
CA LEU A 276 6.89 4.23 9.09
C LEU A 276 8.00 3.60 9.93
N TYR A 277 7.78 2.39 10.46
CA TYR A 277 8.79 1.68 11.23
C TYR A 277 10.02 1.35 10.38
N PHE A 278 9.84 0.83 9.16
CA PHE A 278 10.95 0.56 8.23
C PHE A 278 11.79 1.80 7.95
N LEU A 279 11.14 2.96 7.77
CA LEU A 279 11.86 4.23 7.62
C LEU A 279 12.66 4.58 8.88
N THR A 280 12.08 4.43 10.07
CA THR A 280 12.80 4.72 11.33
C THR A 280 14.00 3.79 11.53
N LEU A 281 13.86 2.52 11.14
CA LEU A 281 14.92 1.52 11.21
C LEU A 281 16.04 1.86 10.21
N ALA A 282 15.69 2.21 8.97
CA ALA A 282 16.64 2.62 7.94
C ALA A 282 17.42 3.88 8.34
N CYS A 283 16.73 4.90 8.89
CA CYS A 283 17.39 6.09 9.43
C CYS A 283 18.33 5.76 10.60
N SER A 284 17.96 4.82 11.46
CA SER A 284 18.81 4.37 12.57
C SER A 284 20.07 3.64 12.07
N VAL A 285 19.95 2.80 11.04
CA VAL A 285 21.09 2.16 10.36
C VAL A 285 22.00 3.20 9.72
N ALA A 286 21.44 4.17 8.99
CA ALA A 286 22.20 5.25 8.35
C ALA A 286 22.94 6.11 9.38
N ALA A 287 22.28 6.46 10.49
CA ALA A 287 22.90 7.15 11.61
C ALA A 287 24.06 6.34 12.20
N GLY A 288 23.87 5.03 12.38
CA GLY A 288 24.91 4.12 12.86
C GLY A 288 26.11 4.10 11.94
N ALA A 289 25.89 4.02 10.63
CA ALA A 289 26.96 4.04 9.63
C ALA A 289 27.79 5.35 9.68
N VAL A 290 27.13 6.50 9.77
CA VAL A 290 27.82 7.81 9.91
C VAL A 290 28.59 7.88 11.22
N PHE A 291 27.98 7.43 12.33
CA PHE A 291 28.64 7.36 13.63
C PHE A 291 29.91 6.49 13.58
N GLY A 292 29.80 5.27 13.04
CA GLY A 292 30.91 4.34 12.89
C GLY A 292 32.03 4.88 11.98
N PHE A 293 31.69 5.61 10.92
CA PHE A 293 32.68 6.27 10.06
C PHE A 293 33.39 7.42 10.79
N SER A 294 32.67 8.23 11.55
CA SER A 294 33.26 9.34 12.30
C SER A 294 34.23 8.86 13.41
N ALA A 295 33.95 7.71 14.03
CA ALA A 295 34.78 7.11 15.06
C ALA A 295 36.12 6.55 14.53
N ARG A 296 36.27 6.46 13.20
CA ARG A 296 37.45 5.90 12.54
C ARG A 296 38.49 6.90 12.09
N VAL A 297 38.11 8.16 11.97
CA VAL A 297 38.98 9.17 11.36
C VAL A 297 40.29 9.21 12.14
N PRO A 298 41.44 9.02 11.48
CA PRO A 298 42.72 8.93 12.17
C PRO A 298 43.02 10.24 12.90
N LEU A 299 43.65 10.10 14.07
CA LEU A 299 44.17 11.23 14.81
C LEU A 299 45.32 11.84 14.00
N SER A 300 45.25 13.14 13.73
CA SER A 300 46.28 13.85 12.97
C SER A 300 46.63 15.17 13.63
N GLY A 301 47.94 15.42 13.79
CA GLY A 301 48.48 16.67 14.30
C GLY A 301 47.84 17.13 15.63
N ARG A 302 47.08 18.23 15.58
CA ARG A 302 46.49 18.93 16.75
C ARG A 302 45.34 18.21 17.43
N VAL A 303 44.72 17.20 16.80
CA VAL A 303 43.54 16.50 17.34
C VAL A 303 43.98 15.17 17.96
N ASN A 304 44.04 15.12 19.29
CA ASN A 304 44.48 13.95 20.06
C ASN A 304 43.32 13.11 20.64
N ASN A 305 42.08 13.33 20.21
CA ASN A 305 40.90 12.61 20.72
C ASN A 305 39.93 12.22 19.60
N GLN A 306 39.53 10.95 19.54
CA GLN A 306 38.56 10.44 18.58
C GLN A 306 37.16 11.05 18.76
N LEU A 307 36.82 11.45 20.00
CA LEU A 307 35.55 12.10 20.30
C LEU A 307 35.35 13.41 19.53
N THR A 308 36.43 14.11 19.17
CA THR A 308 36.34 15.34 18.39
C THR A 308 35.62 15.10 17.06
N TRP A 309 35.93 14.00 16.35
CA TRP A 309 35.30 13.68 15.08
C TRP A 309 33.85 13.20 15.25
N ILE A 310 33.60 12.35 16.24
CA ILE A 310 32.24 11.87 16.56
C ILE A 310 31.30 13.04 16.87
N LEU A 311 31.76 14.01 17.66
CA LEU A 311 31.01 15.20 18.03
C LEU A 311 30.85 16.19 16.88
N THR A 312 31.87 16.32 16.02
CA THR A 312 31.79 17.19 14.83
C THR A 312 30.69 16.70 13.87
N PHE A 313 30.55 15.37 13.72
CA PHE A 313 29.50 14.77 12.90
C PHE A 313 28.19 14.49 13.66
N ALA A 314 28.10 14.85 14.94
CA ALA A 314 26.89 14.66 15.75
C ALA A 314 25.63 15.29 15.17
N PRO A 315 25.66 16.51 14.59
CA PRO A 315 24.48 17.07 13.94
C PRO A 315 23.91 16.18 12.83
N LEU A 316 24.74 15.37 12.17
CA LEU A 316 24.29 14.46 11.10
C LEU A 316 23.75 13.15 11.66
N TRP A 317 24.55 12.40 12.44
CA TRP A 317 24.12 11.08 12.93
C TRP A 317 23.05 11.20 14.02
N ALA A 318 23.15 12.18 14.93
CA ALA A 318 22.18 12.33 16.01
C ALA A 318 20.84 12.82 15.47
N PHE A 319 20.81 13.69 14.46
CA PHE A 319 19.56 14.11 13.83
C PHE A 319 18.86 12.95 13.15
N LEU A 320 19.57 12.09 12.42
CA LEU A 320 19.01 10.89 11.80
C LEU A 320 18.45 9.90 12.84
N LEU A 321 19.21 9.63 13.91
CA LEU A 321 18.78 8.70 14.96
C LEU A 321 17.62 9.27 15.79
N VAL A 322 17.73 10.50 16.28
CA VAL A 322 16.76 11.08 17.21
C VAL A 322 15.49 11.49 16.47
N SER A 323 15.60 12.32 15.43
CA SER A 323 14.43 12.90 14.76
C SER A 323 13.67 11.90 13.91
N PHE A 324 14.38 10.95 13.27
CA PHE A 324 13.75 9.98 12.36
C PHE A 324 13.76 8.54 12.89
N GLY A 325 14.72 8.16 13.73
CA GLY A 325 14.75 6.82 14.32
C GLY A 325 13.91 6.67 15.59
N ILE A 326 14.04 7.60 16.54
CA ILE A 326 13.47 7.44 17.89
C ILE A 326 12.14 8.19 18.03
N LEU A 327 12.13 9.48 17.70
CA LEU A 327 11.00 10.36 17.98
C LEU A 327 9.67 9.93 17.33
N PRO A 328 9.65 9.44 16.06
CA PRO A 328 8.40 8.97 15.46
C PRO A 328 7.85 7.70 16.13
N VAL A 329 8.72 6.86 16.71
CA VAL A 329 8.33 5.65 17.43
C VAL A 329 7.73 6.03 18.78
N THR A 330 8.46 6.81 19.58
CA THR A 330 8.02 7.18 20.95
C THR A 330 6.78 8.06 20.98
N SER A 331 6.48 8.76 19.88
CA SER A 331 5.27 9.59 19.77
C SER A 331 4.01 8.78 19.44
N ARG A 332 4.15 7.52 19.00
CA ARG A 332 3.05 6.67 18.51
C ARG A 332 2.84 5.39 19.32
N THR A 333 3.88 4.94 20.03
CA THR A 333 3.81 3.73 20.84
C THR A 333 4.63 3.85 22.12
N THR A 334 4.15 3.19 23.17
CA THR A 334 4.87 2.98 24.44
C THR A 334 5.65 1.67 24.45
N GLU A 335 5.52 0.86 23.40
CA GLU A 335 6.22 -0.41 23.29
C GLU A 335 7.73 -0.21 23.13
N LEU A 336 8.49 -0.93 23.95
CA LEU A 336 9.95 -0.81 23.99
C LEU A 336 10.63 -1.56 22.83
N GLU A 337 10.00 -2.59 22.30
CA GLU A 337 10.54 -3.45 21.24
C GLU A 337 11.05 -2.69 20.01
N PRO A 338 10.28 -1.80 19.35
CA PRO A 338 10.76 -1.08 18.16
C PRO A 338 11.93 -0.14 18.50
N LEU A 339 11.94 0.43 19.70
CA LEU A 339 13.03 1.31 20.14
C LEU A 339 14.34 0.52 20.33
N LEU A 340 14.26 -0.67 20.92
CA LEU A 340 15.42 -1.56 21.07
C LEU A 340 15.96 -2.02 19.73
N LYS A 341 15.08 -2.37 18.77
CA LYS A 341 15.50 -2.75 17.42
C LYS A 341 16.20 -1.59 16.70
N ASN A 342 15.69 -0.36 16.80
CA ASN A 342 16.34 0.82 16.23
C ASN A 342 17.70 1.11 16.87
N GLY A 343 17.80 1.02 18.20
CA GLY A 343 19.07 1.18 18.92
C GLY A 343 20.09 0.10 18.58
N ALA A 344 19.67 -1.17 18.52
CA ALA A 344 20.52 -2.29 18.12
C ALA A 344 20.99 -2.15 16.67
N ALA A 345 20.13 -1.73 15.75
CA ALA A 345 20.48 -1.50 14.36
C ALA A 345 21.50 -0.36 14.20
N PHE A 346 21.33 0.74 14.96
CA PHE A 346 22.32 1.83 15.03
C PHE A 346 23.69 1.33 15.51
N LEU A 347 23.74 0.58 16.62
CA LEU A 347 24.98 0.05 17.17
C LEU A 347 25.63 -0.97 16.24
N ALA A 348 24.84 -1.88 15.66
CA ALA A 348 25.33 -2.90 14.73
C ALA A 348 25.89 -2.26 13.46
N ALA A 349 25.20 -1.28 12.87
CA ALA A 349 25.69 -0.56 11.71
C ALA A 349 26.95 0.26 12.03
N GLY A 350 27.00 0.90 13.20
CA GLY A 350 28.19 1.61 13.66
C GLY A 350 29.39 0.70 13.86
N ALA A 351 29.20 -0.46 14.50
CA ALA A 351 30.26 -1.45 14.69
C ALA A 351 30.69 -2.08 13.36
N ALA A 352 29.76 -2.48 12.51
CA ALA A 352 30.04 -3.05 11.19
C ALA A 352 30.80 -2.06 10.32
N VAL A 353 30.33 -0.80 10.31
CA VAL A 353 31.09 0.27 9.67
C VAL A 353 32.44 0.32 10.30
N TYR A 354 32.63 0.55 11.62
CA TYR A 354 33.88 0.71 12.40
C TYR A 354 34.89 -0.47 12.38
N LEU A 355 34.48 -1.68 12.07
CA LEU A 355 35.37 -2.85 11.98
C LEU A 355 35.83 -3.20 10.55
N THR A 356 35.12 -2.74 9.52
CA THR A 356 35.50 -2.93 8.09
C THR A 356 36.89 -2.35 7.73
N PRO A 357 37.89 -3.15 7.33
CA PRO A 357 39.15 -2.63 6.82
C PRO A 357 38.93 -1.88 5.50
N ILE A 358 39.62 -0.75 5.30
CA ILE A 358 39.59 -0.02 4.02
C ILE A 358 40.27 -0.91 2.98
N LEU A 359 39.50 -1.45 2.05
CA LEU A 359 40.05 -2.07 0.85
C LEU A 359 40.62 -0.95 -0.03
N GLY A 360 41.94 -0.78 0.01
CA GLY A 360 42.65 0.07 -0.95
C GLY A 360 43.88 0.76 -0.39
N GLU A 361 45.00 0.04 -0.30
CA GLU A 361 46.24 0.65 -0.76
C GLU A 361 46.36 0.32 -2.24
N PRO A 362 46.19 1.28 -3.18
CA PRO A 362 46.83 1.11 -4.47
C PRO A 362 48.33 1.13 -4.18
N GLU A 363 49.00 -0.01 -4.29
CA GLU A 363 50.44 -0.04 -4.46
C GLU A 363 50.77 0.91 -5.62
N LEU A 364 51.34 2.08 -5.32
CA LEU A 364 51.86 2.96 -6.35
C LEU A 364 53.21 2.38 -6.79
N PRO A 365 53.36 1.87 -8.03
CA PRO A 365 54.68 1.50 -8.53
C PRO A 365 55.35 2.80 -8.97
N PHE A 366 55.99 3.51 -8.05
CA PHE A 366 56.95 4.54 -8.42
C PHE A 366 58.26 4.32 -7.68
N SER A 367 58.94 3.24 -8.05
CA SER A 367 60.39 3.14 -7.89
C SER A 367 61.02 4.17 -8.82
N ARG A 368 61.26 5.36 -8.26
CA ARG A 368 62.11 6.38 -8.86
C ARG A 368 63.55 5.90 -8.77
N THR A 369 64.00 5.12 -9.76
CA THR A 369 65.42 4.95 -10.09
C THR A 369 65.67 5.61 -11.43
N GLY A 370 65.68 6.94 -11.44
CA GLY A 370 66.34 7.68 -12.52
C GLY A 370 67.85 7.57 -12.33
N PRO A 371 68.65 7.46 -13.40
CA PRO A 371 70.10 7.34 -13.29
C PRO A 371 70.68 8.56 -12.57
N ARG A 372 71.55 8.28 -11.60
CA ARG A 372 72.38 9.26 -10.91
C ARG A 372 73.33 9.85 -11.95
N VAL A 373 73.16 11.12 -12.30
CA VAL A 373 74.18 11.88 -13.02
C VAL A 373 75.24 12.22 -11.97
N GLU A 374 76.38 11.55 -12.05
CA GLU A 374 77.59 11.96 -11.34
C GLU A 374 78.08 13.30 -11.93
N PRO A 375 78.53 14.25 -11.09
CA PRO A 375 79.22 15.43 -11.59
C PRO A 375 80.63 15.01 -12.04
N ASP A 376 80.96 15.26 -13.31
CA ASP A 376 82.34 15.20 -13.80
C ASP A 376 83.13 16.34 -13.13
N ASP A 377 84.03 15.96 -12.23
CA ASP A 377 85.15 16.76 -11.78
C ASP A 377 86.30 16.56 -12.79
N ASP A 378 86.57 17.55 -13.63
CA ASP A 378 87.84 17.76 -14.38
C ASP A 378 87.90 19.28 -14.67
N GLU A 379 88.60 20.10 -13.89
CA GLU A 379 90.01 20.53 -14.02
C GLU A 379 90.38 21.30 -15.32
N GLU A 380 90.89 22.52 -15.09
CA GLU A 380 91.67 23.49 -15.92
C GLU A 380 91.17 24.06 -17.26
#